data_AF-A0A450S4I3-F1
#
_entry.id   AF-A0A450S4I3-F1
#
_cell.length_a   1.000
_cell.length_b   1.000
_cell.length_c   1.000
_cell.angle_alpha   90.00
_cell.angle_beta   90.00
_cell.angle_gamma   90.00
#
_symmetry.space_group_name_H-M   'P 1'
#
loop_
_entity.id
_entity.type
_entity.pdbx_description
1 polymer ?
#
loop_
_entity_poly.entity_id
_entity_poly.type
_entity_poly.pdbx_seq_one_letter_code
_entity_poly.pdbx_strand_id
1 'polypeptide(L)'
;MKPNNGKVIVVFDKLNWNRYQVDLAIPVGKRIPRRSLDWLVRYSETNMRPLIYMEQIVVSGKFQEQQRMFGHGPPAFQRDLLRWKQEGKKFW
;
A
#
# COMPACT_ATOMS: atom_id res chain seq x y z
N MET A 1 16.99 -7.87 5.80
CA MET A 1 16.00 -8.64 5.00
C MET A 1 16.68 -9.00 3.69
N LYS A 2 16.68 -10.26 3.23
CA LYS A 2 17.23 -10.56 1.88
C LYS A 2 16.26 -10.01 0.83
N PRO A 3 16.71 -9.26 -0.20
CA PRO A 3 15.83 -8.59 -1.16
C PRO A 3 14.81 -9.52 -1.84
N ASN A 4 15.24 -10.74 -2.19
CA ASN A 4 14.40 -11.77 -2.82
C ASN A 4 13.20 -12.23 -1.99
N ASN A 5 13.24 -12.04 -0.66
CA ASN A 5 12.17 -12.40 0.25
C ASN A 5 11.19 -11.26 0.53
N GLY A 6 11.49 -10.04 0.07
CA GLY A 6 10.63 -8.88 0.30
C GLY A 6 9.29 -9.01 -0.40
N LYS A 7 9.28 -9.55 -1.63
CA LYS A 7 8.11 -9.71 -2.52
C LYS A 7 7.20 -8.47 -2.55
N VAL A 8 7.82 -7.29 -2.54
CA VAL A 8 7.16 -5.99 -2.54
C VAL A 8 8.00 -4.99 -3.32
N ILE A 9 7.34 -4.15 -4.11
CA ILE A 9 7.91 -2.93 -4.69
C ILE A 9 7.40 -1.77 -3.85
N VAL A 10 8.30 -0.88 -3.43
CA VAL A 10 7.94 0.30 -2.64
C VAL A 10 8.24 1.54 -3.48
N VAL A 11 7.22 2.37 -3.67
CA VAL A 11 7.33 3.68 -4.31
C VAL A 11 7.21 4.72 -3.20
N PHE A 12 8.34 5.32 -2.84
CA PHE A 12 8.37 6.39 -1.85
C PHE A 12 7.79 7.68 -2.44
N ASP A 13 7.10 8.46 -1.60
CA ASP A 13 6.53 9.76 -1.96
C ASP A 13 5.66 9.70 -3.23
N LYS A 14 4.81 8.67 -3.30
CA LYS A 14 3.96 8.41 -4.46
C LYS A 14 2.92 9.51 -4.67
N LEU A 15 2.46 10.13 -3.58
CA LEU A 15 1.54 11.25 -3.57
C LEU A 15 1.73 12.10 -2.32
N ASN A 16 1.19 13.32 -2.38
CA ASN A 16 1.09 14.21 -1.24
C ASN A 16 -0.34 14.20 -0.67
N TRP A 17 -0.47 14.04 0.65
CA TRP A 17 -1.71 14.16 1.40
C TRP A 17 -1.54 15.21 2.48
N ASN A 18 -2.16 16.39 2.34
CA ASN A 18 -2.09 17.48 3.32
C ASN A 18 -0.64 17.84 3.75
N ARG A 19 0.29 17.91 2.78
CA ARG A 19 1.73 18.12 2.98
C ARG A 19 2.52 16.93 3.53
N TYR A 20 1.87 15.80 3.81
CA TYR A 20 2.54 14.54 4.15
C TYR A 20 2.84 13.73 2.90
N GLN A 21 4.06 13.22 2.80
CA GLN A 21 4.45 12.24 1.78
C GLN A 21 3.81 10.90 2.09
N VAL A 22 3.22 10.26 1.08
CA VAL A 22 2.56 8.96 1.22
C VAL A 22 3.29 7.93 0.38
N ASP A 23 3.67 6.83 1.03
CA ASP A 23 4.37 5.73 0.38
C ASP A 23 3.38 4.69 -0.15
N LEU A 24 3.74 4.03 -1.25
CA LEU A 24 2.94 2.97 -1.85
C LEU A 24 3.72 1.66 -1.87
N ALA A 25 3.13 0.60 -1.32
CA ALA A 25 3.68 -0.74 -1.33
C ALA A 25 2.82 -1.68 -2.20
N ILE A 26 3.45 -2.26 -3.22
CA ILE A 26 2.80 -3.10 -4.23
C ILE A 26 3.35 -4.53 -4.10
N PRO A 27 2.50 -5.56 -3.97
CA PRO A 27 2.96 -6.93 -3.84
C PRO A 27 3.55 -7.45 -5.16
N VAL A 28 4.68 -8.16 -5.06
CA VAL A 28 5.20 -9.00 -6.15
C VAL A 28 4.57 -10.39 -5.98
N GLY A 29 3.32 -10.52 -6.41
CA GLY A 29 2.47 -11.71 -6.25
C GLY A 29 1.11 -11.36 -5.63
N LYS A 30 0.48 -12.31 -4.95
CA LYS A 30 -0.89 -12.13 -4.41
C LYS A 30 -0.98 -11.05 -3.32
N ARG A 31 -0.03 -11.01 -2.39
CA ARG A 31 -0.01 -10.07 -1.25
C ARG A 31 1.41 -9.85 -0.75
N ILE A 32 1.62 -8.77 0.00
CA ILE A 32 2.89 -8.49 0.66
C ILE A 32 3.09 -9.52 1.79
N PRO A 33 4.28 -10.17 1.90
CA PRO A 33 4.57 -11.03 3.03
C PRO A 33 4.43 -10.28 4.36
N ARG A 34 3.82 -10.93 5.37
CA ARG A 34 3.54 -10.30 6.67
C ARG A 34 4.75 -9.60 7.28
N ARG A 35 5.92 -10.25 7.27
CA ARG A 35 7.17 -9.66 7.80
C ARG A 35 7.58 -8.38 7.07
N SER A 36 7.37 -8.32 5.75
CA SER A 36 7.65 -7.13 4.95
C SER A 36 6.65 -6.02 5.26
N LEU A 37 5.35 -6.36 5.39
CA LEU A 37 4.31 -5.41 5.74
C LEU A 37 4.51 -4.83 7.14
N ASP A 38 4.81 -5.67 8.14
CA ASP A 38 5.09 -5.24 9.51
C ASP A 38 6.28 -4.26 9.56
N TRP A 39 7.31 -4.51 8.75
CA TRP A 39 8.44 -3.59 8.62
C TRP A 39 8.03 -2.26 7.99
N LEU A 40 7.23 -2.30 6.92
CA LEU A 40 6.74 -1.09 6.23
C LEU A 40 5.83 -0.24 7.11
N VAL A 41 4.97 -0.88 7.91
CA VAL A 41 4.13 -0.21 8.91
C VAL A 41 5.00 0.51 9.94
N ARG A 42 5.99 -0.18 10.53
CA ARG A 42 6.91 0.46 11.50
C ARG A 42 7.71 1.59 10.87
N TYR A 43 8.14 1.44 9.61
CA TYR A 43 8.82 2.50 8.88
C TYR A 43 7.90 3.71 8.67
N SER A 44 6.64 3.48 8.27
CA SER A 44 5.61 4.49 8.10
C SER A 44 5.37 5.28 9.40
N GLU A 45 5.23 4.58 10.54
CA GLU A 45 5.05 5.17 11.86
C GLU A 45 6.27 6.01 12.28
N THR A 46 7.48 5.45 12.13
CA THR A 46 8.74 6.10 12.53
C THR A 46 8.98 7.40 11.76
N ASN A 47 8.63 7.41 10.47
CA ASN A 47 8.88 8.55 9.59
C ASN A 47 7.66 9.48 9.44
N MET A 48 6.55 9.17 10.13
CA MET A 48 5.29 9.93 10.04
C MET A 48 4.78 10.09 8.59
N ARG A 49 4.96 9.04 7.78
CA ARG A 49 4.56 8.99 6.36
C ARG A 49 3.45 7.97 6.22
N PRO A 50 2.20 8.35 5.89
CA PRO A 50 1.16 7.37 5.66
C PRO A 50 1.55 6.36 4.57
N LEU A 51 1.04 5.13 4.68
CA LEU A 51 1.33 4.03 3.78
C LEU A 51 0.06 3.55 3.12
N ILE A 52 0.07 3.44 1.79
CA ILE A 52 -0.92 2.69 1.02
C ILE A 52 -0.29 1.33 0.68
N TYR A 53 -1.03 0.25 0.88
CA TYR A 53 -0.59 -1.06 0.42
C TYR A 53 -1.72 -1.83 -0.26
N MET A 54 -1.34 -2.75 -1.15
CA MET A 54 -2.27 -3.45 -2.03
C MET A 54 -2.21 -4.97 -1.87
N GLU A 55 -3.31 -5.62 -2.23
CA GLU A 55 -3.38 -7.06 -2.49
C GLU A 55 -4.00 -7.29 -3.87
N GLN A 56 -3.43 -8.22 -4.62
CA GLN A 56 -3.97 -8.65 -5.91
C GLN A 56 -5.20 -9.54 -5.69
N ILE A 57 -6.23 -9.32 -6.50
CA ILE A 57 -7.37 -10.22 -6.55
C ILE A 57 -7.03 -11.35 -7.51
N VAL A 58 -7.19 -12.59 -7.05
CA VAL A 58 -6.94 -13.80 -7.85
C VAL A 58 -8.24 -14.60 -7.92
N VAL A 59 -8.75 -14.79 -9.12
CA VAL A 59 -9.95 -15.60 -9.40
C VAL A 59 -9.54 -16.73 -10.33
N SER A 60 -9.79 -17.98 -9.93
CA SER A 60 -9.44 -19.18 -10.72
C SER A 60 -7.98 -19.21 -11.18
N GLY A 61 -7.05 -18.80 -10.31
CA GLY A 61 -5.62 -18.76 -10.60
C GLY A 61 -5.14 -17.60 -11.49
N LYS A 62 -6.05 -16.72 -11.95
CA LYS A 62 -5.72 -15.55 -12.78
C LYS A 62 -5.79 -14.26 -11.97
N PHE A 63 -4.76 -13.42 -12.11
CA PHE A 63 -4.75 -12.06 -11.57
C PHE A 63 -5.81 -11.21 -12.27
N GLN A 64 -6.57 -10.47 -11.47
CA GLN A 64 -7.55 -9.52 -11.97
C GLN A 64 -6.94 -8.13 -12.04
N GLU A 65 -7.52 -7.24 -12.88
CA GLU A 65 -7.10 -5.84 -12.92
C GLU A 65 -7.42 -5.11 -11.62
N GLN A 66 -8.48 -5.52 -10.91
CA GLN A 66 -8.87 -4.93 -9.65
C GLN A 66 -7.96 -5.40 -8.53
N GLN A 67 -7.59 -4.45 -7.67
CA GLN A 67 -6.75 -4.68 -6.50
C GLN A 67 -7.48 -4.21 -5.26
N ARG A 68 -7.20 -4.88 -4.13
CA ARG A 68 -7.64 -4.39 -2.83
C ARG A 68 -6.61 -3.41 -2.32
N MET A 69 -7.07 -2.27 -1.86
CA MET A 69 -6.23 -1.19 -1.35
C MET A 69 -6.53 -0.97 0.13
N PHE A 70 -5.47 -0.74 0.89
CA PHE A 70 -5.49 -0.53 2.33
C PHE A 70 -4.62 0.68 2.66
N GLY A 71 -4.96 1.35 3.76
CA GLY A 71 -4.23 2.52 4.25
C GLY A 71 -3.81 2.32 5.70
N HIS A 72 -2.56 2.65 5.98
CA HIS A 72 -2.03 2.79 7.32
C HIS A 72 -1.61 4.24 7.57
N GLY A 73 -2.04 4.81 8.68
CA GLY A 73 -1.86 6.21 9.01
C GLY A 73 -3.04 6.76 9.83
N PRO A 74 -3.08 8.09 10.05
CA PRO A 74 -4.11 8.73 10.87
C PRO A 74 -5.54 8.44 10.39
N PRO A 75 -6.55 8.46 11.28
CA PRO A 75 -7.93 8.22 10.89
C PRO A 75 -8.45 9.14 9.77
N ALA A 76 -7.96 10.37 9.70
CA ALA A 76 -8.29 11.31 8.61
C ALA A 76 -7.79 10.80 7.25
N PHE A 77 -6.57 10.26 7.19
CA PHE A 77 -6.02 9.69 5.97
C PHE A 77 -6.84 8.48 5.51
N GLN A 78 -7.22 7.60 6.44
CA GLN A 78 -8.02 6.41 6.11
C GLN A 78 -9.39 6.79 5.52
N ARG A 79 -10.02 7.87 6.02
CA ARG A 79 -11.28 8.38 5.45
C ARG A 79 -11.10 8.92 4.03
N ASP A 80 -10.05 9.70 3.79
CA ASP A 80 -9.76 10.20 2.44
C ASP A 80 -9.41 9.08 1.46
N LEU A 81 -8.72 8.04 1.93
CA LEU A 81 -8.43 6.85 1.11
C LEU A 81 -9.70 6.10 0.72
N LEU A 82 -10.66 5.96 1.63
CA LEU A 82 -11.98 5.37 1.33
C LEU A 82 -12.72 6.22 0.28
N ARG A 83 -12.68 7.55 0.39
CA ARG A 83 -13.24 8.47 -0.60
C ARG A 83 -12.58 8.26 -1.98
N TRP A 84 -11.25 8.27 -2.05
CA TRP A 84 -10.51 8.04 -3.30
C TRP A 84 -10.81 6.69 -3.94
N LYS A 85 -11.05 5.66 -3.12
CA LYS A 85 -11.45 4.33 -3.61
C LYS A 85 -12.83 4.37 -4.27
N GLN A 86 -13.78 5.11 -3.70
CA GLN A 86 -15.12 5.31 -4.29
C GLN A 86 -15.07 6.13 -5.57
N GLU A 87 -14.16 7.10 -5.64
CA GLU A 87 -13.89 7.92 -6.84
C GLU A 87 -13.14 7.14 -7.94
N GLY A 88 -12.70 5.91 -7.69
CA GLY A 88 -11.99 5.08 -8.68
C GLY A 88 -10.54 5.51 -8.90
N LYS A 89 -9.93 6.26 -7.98
CA LYS A 89 -8.55 6.71 -8.11
C LYS A 89 -7.58 5.52 -8.10
N LYS A 90 -6.79 5.40 -9.15
CA LYS A 90 -5.70 4.40 -9.27
C LYS A 90 -4.38 4.99 -8.81
N PHE A 91 -3.62 4.23 -8.02
CA PHE A 91 -2.26 4.61 -7.60
C PHE A 91 -1.18 3.73 -8.25
N TRP A 92 -1.60 2.68 -8.95
CA TRP A 92 -0.83 1.74 -9.76
C TRP A 92 -1.70 1.28 -10.92
#